data_AF-A0A6A3RLB4-F1
#
_entry.id   AF-A0A6A3RLB4-F1
#
_cell.length_a   1.000
_cell.length_b   1.000
_cell.length_c   1.000
_cell.angle_alpha   90.00
_cell.angle_beta   90.00
_cell.angle_gamma   90.00
#
_symmetry.space_group_name_H-M   'P 1'
#
loop_
_entity.id
_entity.type
_entity.pdbx_description
1 polymer ?
#
loop_
_entity_poly.entity_id
_entity_poly.type
_entity_poly.pdbx_seq_one_letter_code
_entity_poly.pdbx_strand_id
1 'polypeptide(L)'
;MELCLNDMALADGFVPFYEAIGSSLKFLRIDCPPFGGPQDVNVNTIIRSCPNLQELTLSRALVDLEFDLRSYRASNTPIPELNIPWFDVVQLAKDLSDPNHELTKCVRRLRASIETFPLPMADAEPFIPPPFQVSVDSLLSMLEANERLEYVRVQAVDTEPLADFIKHDMKPIYRQFPIKCKAALLSVTQSRDMQVEGEKRER
;
A
#
# COMPACT_ATOMS: atom_id res chain seq x y z
N MET A 1 14.13 -9.25 13.70
CA MET A 1 14.87 -8.80 12.51
C MET A 1 13.92 -8.01 11.64
N GLU A 2 14.40 -6.91 11.06
CA GLU A 2 13.69 -6.08 10.08
C GLU A 2 14.49 -6.15 8.78
N LEU A 3 13.80 -6.32 7.65
CA LEU A 3 14.41 -6.43 6.34
C LEU A 3 13.68 -5.50 5.37
N CYS A 4 14.46 -4.70 4.63
CA CYS A 4 13.99 -3.85 3.54
C CYS A 4 14.69 -4.28 2.25
N LEU A 5 13.92 -4.51 1.18
CA LEU A 5 14.43 -4.97 -0.11
C LEU A 5 14.09 -3.95 -1.20
N ASN A 6 15.13 -3.41 -1.86
CA ASN A 6 15.03 -2.44 -2.97
C ASN A 6 15.85 -2.95 -4.18
N ASP A 7 15.15 -3.23 -5.29
CA ASP A 7 15.60 -3.46 -6.69
C ASP A 7 16.71 -4.51 -7.06
N MET A 8 16.51 -5.13 -8.22
CA MET A 8 17.40 -6.01 -9.04
C MET A 8 17.78 -7.45 -8.63
N ALA A 9 17.39 -7.99 -7.48
CA ALA A 9 17.76 -9.38 -7.10
C ALA A 9 16.62 -10.43 -7.22
N LEU A 10 15.57 -10.15 -7.99
CA LEU A 10 14.23 -10.71 -7.72
C LEU A 10 13.79 -11.93 -8.57
N ALA A 11 14.65 -12.52 -9.40
CA ALA A 11 14.31 -13.74 -10.12
C ALA A 11 14.73 -15.01 -9.34
N ASP A 12 13.79 -15.94 -9.14
CA ASP A 12 13.88 -17.32 -8.63
C ASP A 12 14.42 -17.59 -7.21
N GLY A 13 15.06 -16.64 -6.53
CA GLY A 13 15.71 -16.87 -5.22
C GLY A 13 14.86 -16.63 -3.97
N PHE A 14 13.62 -16.15 -4.11
CA PHE A 14 12.89 -15.51 -3.01
C PHE A 14 12.20 -16.49 -2.05
N VAL A 15 11.61 -17.56 -2.59
CA VAL A 15 10.99 -18.59 -1.76
C VAL A 15 12.04 -19.28 -0.87
N PRO A 16 13.19 -19.75 -1.41
CA PRO A 16 14.25 -20.30 -0.57
C PRO A 16 14.81 -19.31 0.45
N PHE A 17 14.90 -18.02 0.09
CA PHE A 17 15.35 -16.97 1.00
C PHE A 17 14.39 -16.82 2.18
N TYR A 18 13.08 -16.72 1.93
CA TYR A 18 12.09 -16.65 3.00
C TYR A 18 12.01 -17.92 3.83
N GLU A 19 12.20 -19.09 3.23
CA GLU A 19 12.30 -20.33 3.98
C GLU A 19 13.51 -20.31 4.93
N ALA A 20 14.64 -19.74 4.51
CA ALA A 20 15.84 -19.66 5.32
C ALA A 20 15.73 -18.66 6.49
N ILE A 21 15.15 -17.47 6.26
CA ILE A 21 15.16 -16.39 7.27
C ILE A 21 13.78 -16.07 7.88
N GLY A 22 12.70 -16.57 7.28
CA GLY A 22 11.32 -16.13 7.57
C GLY A 22 10.85 -16.42 8.98
N SER A 23 11.35 -17.49 9.61
CA SER A 23 11.07 -17.78 11.02
C SER A 23 11.63 -16.71 11.98
N SER A 24 12.65 -15.95 11.59
CA SER A 24 13.28 -14.89 12.40
C SER A 24 12.70 -13.50 12.16
N LEU A 25 11.94 -13.33 11.07
CA LEU A 25 11.37 -12.06 10.67
C LEU A 25 10.11 -11.73 11.47
N LYS A 26 10.06 -10.49 11.97
CA LYS A 26 8.87 -9.91 12.62
C LYS A 26 8.30 -8.76 11.80
N PHE A 27 9.16 -8.03 11.10
CA PHE A 27 8.81 -6.89 10.26
C PHE A 27 9.49 -7.07 8.91
N LEU A 28 8.74 -6.91 7.83
CA LEU A 28 9.25 -7.04 6.47
C LEU A 28 8.68 -5.92 5.61
N ARG A 29 9.58 -5.22 4.91
CA ARG A 29 9.22 -4.22 3.91
C ARG A 29 9.79 -4.64 2.56
N ILE A 30 8.94 -4.64 1.54
CA ILE A 30 9.33 -4.93 0.17
C ILE A 30 8.86 -3.76 -0.68
N ASP A 31 9.82 -3.06 -1.30
CA ASP A 31 9.54 -2.02 -2.26
C ASP A 31 9.71 -2.62 -3.66
N CYS A 32 8.60 -2.99 -4.29
CA CYS A 32 8.58 -3.58 -5.62
C CYS A 32 8.65 -2.47 -6.67
N PRO A 33 9.42 -2.66 -7.76
CA PRO A 33 9.48 -1.67 -8.81
C PRO A 33 8.08 -1.47 -9.42
N PRO A 34 7.75 -0.21 -9.78
CA PRO A 34 6.41 0.14 -10.24
C PRO A 34 6.07 -0.54 -11.58
N PHE A 35 7.08 -0.75 -12.43
CA PHE A 35 6.96 -1.40 -13.74
C PHE A 35 8.13 -2.37 -13.94
N GLY A 36 7.87 -3.54 -14.54
CA GLY A 36 8.92 -4.47 -14.96
C GLY A 36 9.64 -5.28 -13.87
N GLY A 37 9.07 -5.40 -12.68
CA GLY A 37 9.50 -6.40 -11.69
C GLY A 37 8.82 -7.76 -11.89
N PRO A 38 9.34 -8.84 -11.28
CA PRO A 38 8.68 -10.12 -11.34
C PRO A 38 7.25 -9.98 -10.84
N GLN A 39 6.31 -10.54 -11.61
CA GLN A 39 4.89 -10.51 -11.28
C GLN A 39 4.58 -11.26 -9.97
N ASP A 40 5.57 -11.94 -9.40
CA ASP A 40 5.44 -13.10 -8.52
C ASP A 40 5.63 -12.82 -7.03
N VAL A 41 5.64 -11.56 -6.58
CA VAL A 41 5.61 -11.26 -5.14
C VAL A 41 4.21 -11.61 -4.62
N ASN A 42 4.03 -12.90 -4.32
CA ASN A 42 2.82 -13.45 -3.77
C ASN A 42 2.83 -13.28 -2.25
N VAL A 43 1.98 -12.37 -1.77
CA VAL A 43 1.80 -12.06 -0.34
C VAL A 43 1.52 -13.32 0.48
N ASN A 44 0.75 -14.25 -0.08
CA ASN A 44 0.41 -15.50 0.61
C ASN A 44 1.63 -16.39 0.80
N THR A 45 2.54 -16.42 -0.18
CA THR A 45 3.81 -17.15 -0.06
C THR A 45 4.67 -16.55 1.05
N ILE A 46 4.79 -15.21 1.11
CA ILE A 46 5.52 -14.52 2.19
C ILE A 46 4.93 -14.87 3.56
N ILE A 47 3.61 -14.79 3.70
CA ILE A 47 2.91 -15.06 4.97
C ILE A 47 3.12 -16.51 5.42
N ARG A 48 3.19 -17.46 4.48
CA ARG A 48 3.44 -18.89 4.75
C ARG A 48 4.89 -19.12 5.16
N SER A 49 5.85 -18.54 4.45
CA SER A 49 7.28 -18.72 4.72
C SER A 49 7.75 -17.96 5.97
N CYS A 50 7.03 -16.92 6.40
CA CYS A 50 7.36 -16.09 7.56
C CYS A 50 6.32 -16.25 8.71
N PRO A 51 6.38 -17.35 9.50
CA PRO A 51 5.35 -17.67 10.49
C PRO A 51 5.29 -16.69 11.67
N ASN A 52 6.38 -15.97 11.96
CA ASN A 52 6.46 -15.01 13.06
C ASN A 52 6.26 -13.55 12.60
N LEU A 53 5.93 -13.34 11.32
CA LEU A 53 5.73 -12.01 10.75
C LEU A 53 4.53 -11.34 11.39
N GLN A 54 4.77 -10.15 11.94
CA GLN A 54 3.81 -9.32 12.65
C GLN A 54 3.33 -8.15 11.80
N GLU A 55 4.22 -7.54 11.03
CA GLU A 55 3.89 -6.46 10.11
C GLU A 55 4.55 -6.72 8.75
N LEU A 56 3.80 -6.43 7.68
CA LEU A 56 4.27 -6.55 6.30
C LEU A 56 3.94 -5.26 5.56
N THR A 57 4.94 -4.62 4.97
CA THR A 57 4.75 -3.48 4.07
C THR A 57 5.11 -3.92 2.66
N LEU A 58 4.20 -3.70 1.72
CA LEU A 58 4.39 -3.96 0.31
C LEU A 58 4.10 -2.68 -0.45
N SER A 59 5.10 -2.15 -1.15
CA SER A 59 4.93 -1.07 -2.11
C SER A 59 4.99 -1.64 -3.51
N ARG A 60 4.01 -1.30 -4.34
CA ARG A 60 4.01 -1.67 -5.76
C ARG A 60 3.22 -0.66 -6.58
N ALA A 61 3.86 -0.11 -7.60
CA ALA A 61 3.25 0.76 -8.60
C ALA A 61 2.46 1.91 -7.96
N LEU A 62 1.14 1.72 -7.86
CA LEU A 62 0.17 2.72 -7.44
C LEU A 62 -0.17 2.62 -5.96
N VAL A 63 0.21 1.53 -5.29
CA VAL A 63 -0.30 1.22 -3.95
C VAL A 63 0.83 0.79 -3.03
N ASP A 64 0.87 1.39 -1.84
CA ASP A 64 1.57 0.83 -0.70
C ASP A 64 0.56 0.34 0.34
N LEU A 65 0.69 -0.92 0.73
CA LEU A 65 -0.15 -1.54 1.76
C LEU A 65 0.71 -1.94 2.95
N GLU A 66 0.18 -1.66 4.14
CA GLU A 66 0.76 -2.12 5.39
C GLU A 66 -0.24 -3.04 6.10
N PHE A 67 0.16 -4.30 6.29
CA PHE A 67 -0.62 -5.34 6.93
C PHE A 67 -0.22 -5.48 8.40
N ASP A 68 -1.21 -5.60 9.28
CA ASP A 68 -1.04 -5.99 10.68
C ASP A 68 -1.51 -7.43 10.90
N LEU A 69 -0.57 -8.32 11.18
CA LEU A 69 -0.78 -9.74 11.37
C LEU A 69 -0.71 -10.13 12.85
N ARG A 70 -0.48 -9.19 13.77
CA ARG A 70 -0.22 -9.48 15.19
C ARG A 70 -1.34 -10.22 15.87
N SER A 71 -2.58 -9.81 15.63
CA SER A 71 -3.77 -10.46 16.20
C SER A 71 -3.87 -11.93 15.78
N TYR A 72 -3.61 -12.22 14.50
CA TYR A 72 -3.61 -13.58 13.96
C TYR A 72 -2.50 -14.42 14.57
N ARG A 73 -1.27 -13.89 14.66
CA ARG A 73 -0.14 -14.60 15.28
C ARG A 73 -0.32 -14.82 16.77
N ALA A 74 -0.83 -13.83 17.51
CA ALA A 74 -1.06 -13.94 18.95
C ALA A 74 -2.17 -14.94 19.30
N SER A 75 -3.21 -15.02 18.46
CA SER A 75 -4.32 -15.98 18.63
C SER A 75 -4.06 -17.34 17.98
N ASN A 76 -2.91 -17.50 17.31
CA ASN A 76 -2.58 -18.66 16.48
C ASN A 76 -3.68 -19.01 15.46
N THR A 77 -4.37 -17.99 14.94
CA THR A 77 -5.40 -18.15 13.91
C THR A 77 -4.77 -18.08 12.52
N PRO A 78 -5.31 -18.84 11.54
CA PRO A 78 -4.83 -18.79 10.18
C PRO A 78 -5.12 -17.40 9.59
N ILE A 79 -4.11 -16.84 8.93
CA ILE A 79 -4.28 -15.60 8.17
C ILE A 79 -5.01 -15.98 6.86
N PRO A 80 -6.08 -15.26 6.49
CA PRO A 80 -6.81 -15.51 5.25
C PRO A 80 -5.91 -15.35 4.02
N GLU A 81 -6.29 -16.00 2.91
CA GLU A 81 -5.64 -15.70 1.64
C GLU A 81 -5.99 -14.28 1.19
N LEU A 82 -4.95 -13.52 0.84
CA LEU A 82 -5.05 -12.14 0.43
C LEU A 82 -4.87 -12.05 -1.08
N ASN A 83 -5.89 -11.53 -1.77
CA ASN A 83 -5.82 -11.14 -3.17
C ASN A 83 -5.82 -9.62 -3.24
N ILE A 84 -4.81 -9.03 -3.88
CA ILE A 84 -4.61 -7.58 -3.89
C ILE A 84 -4.68 -7.08 -5.33
N PRO A 85 -5.67 -6.22 -5.65
CA PRO A 85 -5.76 -5.59 -6.97
C PRO A 85 -4.74 -4.43 -7.09
N TRP A 86 -3.45 -4.76 -7.20
CA TRP A 86 -2.33 -3.78 -7.20
C TRP A 86 -2.45 -2.64 -8.21
N PHE A 87 -3.14 -2.89 -9.33
CA PHE A 87 -3.30 -1.92 -10.41
C PHE A 87 -4.71 -1.32 -10.47
N ASP A 88 -5.66 -1.81 -9.68
CA ASP A 88 -7.05 -1.32 -9.71
C ASP A 88 -7.40 -0.69 -8.35
N VAL A 89 -7.08 0.60 -8.24
CA VAL A 89 -7.35 1.41 -7.04
C VAL A 89 -8.86 1.48 -6.75
N VAL A 90 -9.71 1.43 -7.78
CA VAL A 90 -11.17 1.47 -7.62
C VAL A 90 -11.65 0.18 -6.97
N GLN A 91 -11.21 -0.97 -7.48
CA GLN A 91 -11.54 -2.27 -6.87
C GLN A 91 -10.92 -2.40 -5.47
N LEU A 92 -9.68 -1.95 -5.27
CA LEU A 92 -9.05 -1.94 -3.94
C LEU A 92 -9.87 -1.12 -2.94
N ALA A 93 -10.32 0.07 -3.34
CA ALA A 93 -11.15 0.92 -2.50
C ALA A 93 -12.46 0.20 -2.14
N LYS A 94 -13.11 -0.42 -3.12
CA LYS A 94 -14.35 -1.20 -2.90
C LYS A 94 -14.14 -2.37 -1.94
N ASP A 95 -13.04 -3.12 -2.11
CA ASP A 95 -12.68 -4.24 -1.23
C ASP A 95 -12.45 -3.75 0.20
N LEU A 96 -11.77 -2.62 0.37
CA LEU A 96 -11.52 -2.00 1.67
C LEU A 96 -12.78 -1.36 2.29
N SER A 97 -13.80 -1.03 1.51
CA SER A 97 -15.08 -0.55 2.03
C SER A 97 -15.91 -1.65 2.70
N ASP A 98 -15.70 -2.92 2.33
CA ASP A 98 -16.46 -4.04 2.90
C ASP A 98 -15.80 -4.51 4.22
N PRO A 99 -16.48 -4.38 5.38
CA PRO A 99 -15.93 -4.80 6.68
C PRO A 99 -15.67 -6.31 6.78
N ASN A 100 -16.30 -7.12 5.92
CA ASN A 100 -16.13 -8.57 5.90
C ASN A 100 -14.99 -9.01 4.98
N HIS A 101 -14.49 -8.14 4.11
CA HIS A 101 -13.40 -8.45 3.21
C HIS A 101 -12.08 -8.67 3.97
N GLU A 102 -11.27 -9.62 3.51
CA GLU A 102 -10.06 -10.03 4.22
C GLU A 102 -9.00 -8.93 4.24
N LEU A 103 -8.89 -8.14 3.16
CA LEU A 103 -8.01 -6.96 3.13
C LEU A 103 -8.40 -5.95 4.22
N THR A 104 -9.68 -5.67 4.41
CA THR A 104 -10.16 -4.72 5.43
C THR A 104 -9.77 -5.16 6.84
N LYS A 105 -9.66 -6.47 7.08
CA LYS A 105 -9.27 -7.01 8.39
C LYS A 105 -7.77 -6.95 8.63
N CYS A 106 -6.96 -7.06 7.58
CA CYS A 106 -5.50 -7.16 7.69
C CYS A 106 -4.77 -5.84 7.40
N VAL A 107 -5.30 -4.98 6.53
CA VAL A 107 -4.64 -3.73 6.13
C VAL A 107 -4.89 -2.66 7.19
N ARG A 108 -3.80 -2.07 7.68
CA ARG A 108 -3.85 -0.93 8.61
C ARG A 108 -3.48 0.40 7.97
N ARG A 109 -2.64 0.41 6.93
CA ARG A 109 -2.28 1.64 6.22
C ARG A 109 -2.35 1.45 4.71
N LEU A 110 -2.83 2.49 4.04
CA LEU A 110 -2.92 2.57 2.59
C LEU A 110 -2.21 3.83 2.12
N ARG A 111 -1.33 3.72 1.13
CA ARG A 111 -0.97 4.83 0.25
C ARG A 111 -1.43 4.47 -1.16
N ALA A 112 -2.15 5.38 -1.81
CA ALA A 112 -2.62 5.21 -3.18
C ALA A 112 -2.15 6.39 -4.04
N SER A 113 -1.67 6.09 -5.24
CA SER A 113 -1.39 7.06 -6.31
C SER A 113 -2.49 6.98 -7.35
N ILE A 114 -3.06 8.13 -7.71
CA ILE A 114 -4.03 8.26 -8.78
C ILE A 114 -3.29 8.76 -10.02
N GLU A 115 -3.07 7.85 -10.97
CA GLU A 115 -2.46 8.18 -12.26
C GLU A 115 -3.53 8.51 -13.30
N THR A 116 -3.21 9.45 -14.20
CA THR A 116 -4.12 9.88 -15.27
C THR A 116 -3.64 9.49 -16.66
N PHE A 117 -2.43 8.93 -16.76
CA PHE A 117 -1.82 8.50 -18.01
C PHE A 117 -1.58 6.99 -18.01
N PRO A 118 -1.64 6.34 -19.20
CA PRO A 118 -1.35 4.93 -19.32
C PRO A 118 0.06 4.61 -18.81
N LEU A 119 0.18 3.49 -18.10
CA LEU A 119 1.43 3.07 -17.52
C LEU A 119 2.04 1.92 -18.32
N PRO A 120 3.36 1.95 -18.59
CA PRO A 120 4.02 0.89 -19.32
C PRO A 120 4.02 -0.40 -18.50
N MET A 121 3.55 -1.49 -19.11
CA MET A 121 3.64 -2.83 -18.54
C MET A 121 4.67 -3.63 -19.35
N ALA A 122 5.64 -4.23 -18.65
CA ALA A 122 6.80 -4.85 -19.32
C ALA A 122 6.42 -5.94 -20.33
N ASP A 123 5.43 -6.78 -19.99
CA ASP A 123 5.03 -7.95 -20.77
C ASP A 123 3.52 -7.99 -21.07
N ALA A 124 2.83 -6.84 -20.96
CA ALA A 124 1.38 -6.76 -21.14
C ALA A 124 0.98 -5.47 -21.83
N GLU A 125 -0.29 -5.40 -22.26
CA GLU A 125 -0.88 -4.15 -22.73
C GLU A 125 -0.74 -3.06 -21.65
N PRO A 126 -0.51 -1.79 -22.06
CA PRO A 126 -0.42 -0.68 -21.13
C PRO A 126 -1.64 -0.66 -20.20
N PHE A 127 -1.37 -0.49 -18.90
CA PHE A 127 -2.46 -0.33 -17.95
C PHE A 127 -3.12 1.03 -18.20
N ILE A 128 -4.41 1.00 -18.50
CA ILE A 128 -5.22 2.22 -18.66
C ILE A 128 -5.88 2.52 -17.32
N PRO A 129 -5.48 3.58 -16.61
CA PRO A 129 -6.08 3.91 -15.33
C PRO A 129 -7.55 4.31 -15.49
N PRO A 130 -8.39 4.04 -14.49
CA PRO A 130 -9.75 4.57 -14.46
C PRO A 130 -9.74 6.11 -14.46
N PRO A 131 -10.84 6.76 -14.88
CA PRO A 131 -10.93 8.20 -14.84
C PRO A 131 -10.61 8.76 -13.45
N PHE A 132 -9.92 9.90 -13.42
CA PHE A 132 -9.44 10.52 -12.18
C PHE A 132 -10.54 10.66 -11.12
N GLN A 133 -11.69 11.23 -11.49
CA GLN A 133 -12.81 11.42 -10.57
C GLN A 133 -13.37 10.10 -10.03
N VAL A 134 -13.41 9.04 -10.85
CA VAL A 134 -13.90 7.73 -10.40
C VAL A 134 -12.99 7.15 -9.31
N SER A 135 -11.67 7.34 -9.45
CA SER A 135 -10.70 6.92 -8.44
C SER A 135 -10.87 7.71 -7.14
N VAL A 136 -11.05 9.03 -7.25
CA VAL A 136 -11.30 9.91 -6.11
C VAL A 136 -12.58 9.51 -5.37
N ASP A 137 -13.71 9.40 -6.08
CA ASP A 137 -15.02 9.06 -5.51
C ASP A 137 -15.00 7.70 -4.80
N SER A 138 -14.28 6.73 -5.38
CA SER A 138 -14.13 5.40 -4.80
C SER A 138 -13.32 5.43 -3.50
N LEU A 139 -12.20 6.17 -3.48
CA LEU A 139 -11.38 6.33 -2.28
C LEU A 139 -12.13 7.10 -1.18
N LEU A 140 -12.90 8.14 -1.53
CA LEU A 140 -13.74 8.87 -0.58
C LEU A 140 -14.83 7.98 0.02
N SER A 141 -15.54 7.23 -0.83
CA SER A 141 -16.56 6.26 -0.39
C SER A 141 -15.97 5.20 0.55
N MET A 142 -14.73 4.76 0.29
CA MET A 142 -14.01 3.84 1.16
C MET A 142 -13.69 4.47 2.52
N LEU A 143 -13.23 5.71 2.55
CA LEU A 143 -12.99 6.43 3.81
C LEU A 143 -14.26 6.63 4.65
N GLU A 144 -15.45 6.67 4.01
CA GLU A 144 -16.73 6.74 4.73
C GLU A 144 -17.13 5.41 5.37
N ALA A 145 -16.80 4.29 4.73
CA ALA A 145 -17.23 2.96 5.15
C ALA A 145 -16.19 2.22 6.01
N ASN A 146 -14.89 2.49 5.80
CA ASN A 146 -13.80 1.75 6.43
C ASN A 146 -13.49 2.29 7.83
N GLU A 147 -13.77 1.49 8.85
CA GLU A 147 -13.51 1.82 10.25
C GLU A 147 -12.18 1.27 10.80
N ARG A 148 -11.36 0.61 9.97
CA ARG A 148 -10.16 -0.15 10.42
C ARG A 148 -8.83 0.46 10.00
N LEU A 149 -8.79 1.21 8.90
CA LEU A 149 -7.57 1.86 8.43
C LEU A 149 -7.11 2.92 9.43
N GLU A 150 -5.85 2.82 9.85
CA GLU A 150 -5.23 3.77 10.78
C GLU A 150 -4.68 5.00 10.03
N TYR A 151 -4.33 4.83 8.76
CA TYR A 151 -3.73 5.87 7.94
C TYR A 151 -4.04 5.64 6.47
N VAL A 152 -4.42 6.71 5.79
CA VAL A 152 -4.53 6.75 4.34
C VAL A 152 -3.66 7.90 3.81
N ARG A 153 -3.01 7.72 2.67
CA ARG A 153 -2.37 8.80 1.91
C ARG A 153 -2.78 8.65 0.46
N VAL A 154 -3.28 9.73 -0.12
CA VAL A 154 -3.59 9.80 -1.55
C VAL A 154 -2.62 10.76 -2.22
N GLN A 155 -2.02 10.31 -3.32
CA GLN A 155 -1.18 11.12 -4.20
C GLN A 155 -1.91 11.27 -5.53
N ALA A 156 -1.96 12.50 -6.04
CA ALA A 156 -2.63 12.84 -7.28
C ALA A 156 -1.84 13.95 -7.97
N VAL A 157 -1.80 13.90 -9.31
CA VAL A 157 -1.16 14.95 -10.14
C VAL A 157 -2.02 16.21 -10.17
N ASP A 158 -3.36 16.06 -10.13
CA ASP A 158 -4.30 17.18 -10.09
C ASP A 158 -4.72 17.51 -8.65
N THR A 159 -4.70 18.80 -8.31
CA THR A 159 -4.84 19.31 -6.94
C THR A 159 -6.28 19.66 -6.56
N GLU A 160 -7.22 19.74 -7.51
CA GLU A 160 -8.59 20.18 -7.24
C GLU A 160 -9.39 19.28 -6.25
N PRO A 161 -9.26 17.94 -6.24
CA PRO A 161 -10.02 17.10 -5.30
C PRO A 161 -9.44 17.04 -3.89
N LEU A 162 -8.32 17.72 -3.61
CA LEU A 162 -7.72 17.73 -2.28
C LEU A 162 -8.69 18.27 -1.21
N ALA A 163 -9.59 19.18 -1.60
CA ALA A 163 -10.58 19.75 -0.69
C ALA A 163 -11.55 18.70 -0.12
N ASP A 164 -11.89 17.66 -0.88
CA ASP A 164 -12.80 16.62 -0.44
C ASP A 164 -12.11 15.61 0.48
N PHE A 165 -10.86 15.24 0.19
CA PHE A 165 -10.04 14.42 1.10
C PHE A 165 -9.79 15.13 2.45
N ILE A 166 -9.64 16.46 2.45
CA ILE A 166 -9.50 17.28 3.67
C ILE A 166 -10.76 17.18 4.57
N LYS A 167 -11.97 16.95 4.02
CA LYS A 167 -13.18 16.78 4.86
C LYS A 167 -13.13 15.49 5.71
N HIS A 168 -12.32 14.52 5.31
CA HIS A 168 -12.11 13.27 6.05
C HIS A 168 -10.89 13.33 6.99
N ASP A 169 -10.03 14.36 6.87
CA ASP A 169 -8.80 14.60 7.66
C ASP A 169 -9.04 14.74 9.18
N MET A 170 -10.30 14.83 9.61
CA MET A 170 -10.69 15.11 11.00
C MET A 170 -11.65 14.09 11.60
N LYS A 171 -11.95 12.97 10.91
CA LYS A 171 -12.79 11.89 11.46
C LYS A 171 -11.89 10.77 11.98
N PRO A 172 -11.91 10.46 13.30
CA PRO A 172 -11.19 9.32 13.83
C PRO A 172 -11.74 8.04 13.19
N ILE A 173 -10.94 7.40 12.35
CA ILE A 173 -11.18 6.01 11.98
C ILE A 173 -10.88 5.21 13.26
N TYR A 174 -11.88 4.52 13.76
CA TYR A 174 -12.02 4.02 15.13
C TYR A 174 -10.73 3.44 15.76
N ARG A 175 -10.40 3.85 17.00
CA ARG A 175 -9.81 2.99 18.07
C ARG A 175 -9.70 3.72 19.40
N GLN A 176 -10.05 3.02 20.49
CA GLN A 176 -9.54 3.34 21.83
C GLN A 176 -8.01 3.21 21.81
N PHE A 177 -7.32 4.32 21.63
CA PHE A 177 -5.86 4.35 21.72
C PHE A 177 -5.44 4.26 23.20
N PRO A 178 -4.45 3.43 23.57
CA PRO A 178 -3.71 3.63 24.80
C PRO A 178 -3.18 5.07 24.80
N ILE A 179 -3.30 5.77 25.93
CA ILE A 179 -3.05 7.21 26.15
C ILE A 179 -1.68 7.74 25.63
N LYS A 180 -0.79 6.85 25.17
CA LYS A 180 0.52 7.19 24.59
C LYS A 180 0.59 7.26 23.06
N CYS A 181 -0.46 6.90 22.31
CA CYS A 181 -0.46 7.02 20.85
C CYS A 181 -1.15 8.32 20.40
N LYS A 182 -0.35 9.32 20.02
CA LYS A 182 -0.83 10.59 19.48
C LYS A 182 -1.23 10.42 18.00
N ALA A 183 -2.43 10.90 17.67
CA ALA A 183 -2.96 11.33 16.37
C ALA A 183 -2.59 10.50 15.12
N ALA A 184 -3.61 9.88 14.51
CA ALA A 184 -3.57 9.60 13.07
C ALA A 184 -3.55 10.95 12.34
N LEU A 185 -2.44 11.24 11.66
CA LEU A 185 -2.28 12.41 10.80
C LEU A 185 -2.39 11.92 9.37
N LEU A 186 -3.48 12.23 8.67
CA LEU A 186 -3.50 12.19 7.21
C LEU A 186 -2.53 13.28 6.74
N SER A 187 -1.45 12.88 6.05
CA SER A 187 -0.45 13.84 5.55
C SER A 187 -0.61 13.97 4.04
N VAL A 188 -1.33 15.01 3.64
CA VAL A 188 -1.37 15.49 2.26
C VAL A 188 -0.06 16.24 2.00
N THR A 189 0.79 15.68 1.13
CA THR A 189 2.02 16.34 0.70
C THR A 189 1.96 16.58 -0.80
N GLN A 190 2.12 17.84 -1.20
CA GLN A 190 2.28 18.24 -2.59
C GLN A 190 3.62 17.71 -3.13
N SER A 191 3.58 16.89 -4.17
CA SER A 191 4.78 16.58 -4.96
C SER A 191 5.16 17.82 -5.75
N ARG A 192 6.24 18.49 -5.36
CA ARG A 192 6.91 19.44 -6.25
C ARG A 192 7.79 18.62 -7.18
N ASP A 193 7.54 18.72 -8.48
CA ASP A 193 8.44 18.18 -9.49
C ASP A 193 9.88 18.59 -9.18
N MET A 194 10.79 17.62 -9.25
CA MET A 194 12.20 17.89 -9.43
C MET A 194 12.39 18.52 -10.82
N GLN A 195 12.24 19.84 -10.91
CA GLN A 195 12.95 20.58 -11.93
C GLN A 195 14.43 20.59 -11.53
N VAL A 196 15.17 19.65 -12.12
CA VAL A 196 16.60 19.80 -12.32
C VAL A 196 16.78 20.93 -13.35
N GLU A 197 16.84 22.18 -12.89
CA GLU A 197 17.55 23.22 -13.62
C GLU A 197 18.94 23.34 -13.00
N GLY A 198 19.91 22.75 -13.71
CA GLY A 198 21.32 22.92 -13.42
C GLY A 198 21.70 24.40 -13.49
N GLU A 199 22.18 24.92 -12.36
CA GLU A 199 22.92 26.17 -12.35
C GLU A 199 24.17 26.10 -13.24
N LYS A 200 24.34 27.16 -14.04
CA LYS A 200 25.60 27.78 -14.50
C LYS A 200 26.50 27.00 -15.47
N ARG A 201 26.63 27.55 -16.67
CA ARG A 201 27.96 27.88 -17.23
C ARG A 201 27.99 29.28 -17.83
N GLU A 202 28.96 30.03 -17.34
CA GLU A 202 29.45 31.33 -17.77
C GLU A 202 29.79 31.37 -19.28
N ARG A 203 29.48 32.50 -19.94
CA ARG A 203 30.36 33.21 -20.87
C ARG A 203 30.04 34.69 -20.85
#